data_AF-A0A9E7AZG3-F1
#
_entry.id   AF-A0A9E7AZG3-F1
#
_cell.length_a   1.000
_cell.length_b   1.000
_cell.length_c   1.000
_cell.angle_alpha   90.00
_cell.angle_beta   90.00
_cell.angle_gamma   90.00
#
_symmetry.space_group_name_H-M   'P 1'
#
loop_
_entity.id
_entity.type
_entity.pdbx_description
1 polymer ?
#
loop_
_entity_poly.entity_id
_entity_poly.type
_entity_poly.pdbx_seq_one_letter_code
_entity_poly.pdbx_strand_id
1 'polypeptide(L)'
;MRTILLFLLATTLLCTGTGAINKEKPCSETFSGKRREIVKTNIASGVQTTITISELYNRPMPSEKTMKEKYKVTDKSGRSEPEKENVTIICWLYTYVHEGDGDYHLIIGSSSDKDKARFFSAEISGLPKKTSINYKYYNQLKKARDQFKSLIADYSPCPSTYVQSLFDKPMKIEVTGNLYWDTEHAGGSCCSGTTRKKDGFVFKSESPWEIHPVTEIHPIED
;
A
#
# COMPACT_ATOMS: atom_id res chain seq x y z
N MET A 1 -11.51 -68.76 42.14
CA MET A 1 -11.00 -67.48 42.68
C MET A 1 -11.42 -66.37 41.74
N ARG A 2 -12.00 -65.30 42.29
CA ARG A 2 -12.56 -64.13 41.59
C ARG A 2 -11.44 -63.20 41.13
N THR A 3 -11.51 -62.69 39.90
CA THR A 3 -10.98 -61.37 39.56
C THR A 3 -11.95 -60.68 38.61
N ILE A 4 -12.58 -59.61 39.12
CA ILE A 4 -13.45 -58.69 38.40
C ILE A 4 -12.53 -57.66 37.73
N LEU A 5 -12.60 -57.52 36.40
CA LEU A 5 -11.92 -56.44 35.69
C LEU A 5 -12.96 -55.38 35.30
N LEU A 6 -12.89 -54.24 35.97
CA LEU A 6 -13.71 -53.05 35.75
C LEU A 6 -13.18 -52.31 34.50
N PHE A 7 -13.99 -52.23 33.44
CA PHE A 7 -13.71 -51.33 32.31
C PHE A 7 -14.36 -49.97 32.58
N LEU A 8 -13.53 -48.94 32.81
CA LEU A 8 -13.98 -47.55 32.82
C LEU A 8 -14.26 -47.10 31.38
N LEU A 9 -15.51 -46.73 31.10
CA LEU A 9 -15.89 -45.97 29.91
C LEU A 9 -15.43 -44.51 30.11
N ALA A 10 -14.43 -44.06 29.35
CA ALA A 10 -14.09 -42.65 29.25
C ALA A 10 -14.92 -42.03 28.11
N THR A 11 -16.00 -41.34 28.49
CA THR A 11 -16.81 -40.56 27.55
C THR A 11 -16.10 -39.23 27.29
N THR A 12 -15.39 -39.12 26.17
CA THR A 12 -14.81 -37.86 25.69
C THR A 12 -15.93 -36.93 25.25
N LEU A 13 -16.19 -35.89 26.06
CA LEU A 13 -17.08 -34.79 25.73
C LEU A 13 -16.34 -33.86 24.75
N LEU A 14 -16.61 -33.98 23.45
CA LEU A 14 -16.18 -33.02 22.44
C LEU A 14 -17.01 -31.74 22.58
N CYS A 15 -16.43 -30.72 23.24
CA CYS A 15 -16.94 -29.35 23.17
C CYS A 15 -16.74 -28.82 21.73
N THR A 16 -17.77 -28.89 20.90
CA THR A 16 -17.83 -28.12 19.64
C THR A 16 -18.11 -26.67 19.98
N GLY A 17 -17.06 -25.92 20.31
CA GLY A 17 -17.13 -24.46 20.40
C GLY A 17 -17.30 -23.87 19.00
N THR A 18 -18.54 -23.73 18.54
CA THR A 18 -18.87 -22.85 17.41
C THR A 18 -18.74 -21.40 17.87
N GLY A 19 -17.50 -20.91 17.98
CA GLY A 19 -17.23 -19.49 18.08
C GLY A 19 -17.71 -18.84 16.78
N ALA A 20 -18.80 -18.08 16.86
CA ALA A 20 -19.16 -17.16 15.79
C ALA A 20 -18.00 -16.17 15.64
N ILE A 21 -17.13 -16.42 14.67
CA ILE A 21 -16.21 -15.42 14.15
C ILE A 21 -17.08 -14.25 13.69
N ASN A 22 -17.08 -13.17 14.48
CA ASN A 22 -17.59 -11.88 14.04
C ASN A 22 -16.82 -11.54 12.77
N LYS A 23 -17.44 -11.75 11.60
CA LYS A 23 -16.90 -11.29 10.33
C LYS A 23 -16.87 -9.77 10.42
N GLU A 24 -15.70 -9.21 10.68
CA GLU A 24 -15.47 -7.78 10.58
C GLU A 24 -16.01 -7.30 9.24
N LYS A 25 -16.63 -6.12 9.24
CA LYS A 25 -17.16 -5.51 8.02
C LYS A 25 -16.00 -5.39 7.02
N PRO A 26 -16.11 -5.96 5.81
CA PRO A 26 -15.03 -5.88 4.84
C PRO A 26 -14.77 -4.42 4.44
N CYS A 27 -13.49 -4.09 4.22
CA CYS A 27 -13.08 -2.78 3.72
C CYS A 27 -13.87 -2.42 2.46
N SER A 28 -14.06 -1.12 2.21
CA SER A 28 -14.41 -0.71 0.86
C SER A 28 -13.24 -1.06 -0.06
N GLU A 29 -13.52 -1.92 -1.04
CA GLU A 29 -12.55 -2.27 -2.09
C GLU A 29 -12.62 -1.33 -3.26
N THR A 30 -13.72 -0.61 -3.43
CA THR A 30 -13.98 0.20 -4.63
C THR A 30 -13.45 1.60 -4.42
N PHE A 31 -12.79 2.12 -5.46
CA PHE A 31 -12.36 3.51 -5.47
C PHE A 31 -13.56 4.45 -5.35
N SER A 32 -13.53 5.31 -4.33
CA SER A 32 -14.51 6.36 -4.07
C SER A 32 -13.92 7.76 -4.06
N GLY A 33 -12.62 7.88 -4.36
CA GLY A 33 -11.94 9.16 -4.52
C GLY A 33 -12.45 9.93 -5.73
N LYS A 34 -12.21 11.24 -5.75
CA LYS A 34 -12.65 12.12 -6.84
C LYS A 34 -11.50 12.67 -7.68
N ARG A 35 -10.30 12.72 -7.12
CA ARG A 35 -9.14 13.33 -7.79
C ARG A 35 -8.41 12.32 -8.62
N ARG A 36 -8.14 12.71 -9.87
CA ARG A 36 -7.42 11.93 -10.87
C ARG A 36 -7.75 10.44 -10.81
N GLU A 37 -9.04 10.08 -10.66
CA GLU A 37 -9.51 8.68 -10.66
C GLU A 37 -8.92 7.95 -11.86
N ILE A 38 -8.91 8.62 -13.01
CA ILE A 38 -8.34 8.09 -14.23
C ILE A 38 -6.89 7.70 -14.06
N VAL A 39 -6.06 8.46 -13.34
CA VAL A 39 -4.64 8.14 -13.18
C VAL A 39 -4.43 7.11 -12.07
N LYS A 40 -5.08 7.32 -10.93
CA LYS A 40 -5.02 6.42 -9.77
C LYS A 40 -5.44 5.00 -10.13
N THR A 41 -6.40 4.81 -11.04
CA THR A 41 -6.87 3.48 -11.46
C THR A 41 -6.40 3.05 -12.87
N ASN A 42 -5.45 3.76 -13.49
CA ASN A 42 -4.90 3.42 -14.80
C ASN A 42 -3.43 3.06 -14.72
N ILE A 43 -3.08 1.93 -15.32
CA ILE A 43 -1.71 1.44 -15.37
C ILE A 43 -1.07 1.90 -16.68
N ALA A 44 0.03 2.65 -16.56
CA ALA A 44 0.79 3.12 -17.71
C ALA A 44 1.56 1.96 -18.36
N SER A 45 1.68 2.01 -19.69
CA SER A 45 2.37 0.99 -20.49
C SER A 45 3.85 1.30 -20.72
N GLY A 46 4.48 2.13 -19.90
CA GLY A 46 5.88 2.50 -20.06
C GLY A 46 6.85 1.38 -19.68
N VAL A 47 8.13 1.61 -19.97
CA VAL A 47 9.22 0.69 -19.61
C VAL A 47 9.29 0.57 -18.09
N GLN A 48 9.45 -0.66 -17.62
CA GLN A 48 9.70 -0.97 -16.22
C GLN A 48 11.20 -0.88 -15.94
N THR A 49 11.58 -0.09 -14.93
CA THR A 49 12.97 0.07 -14.49
C THR A 49 13.10 -0.34 -13.03
N THR A 50 14.07 -1.19 -12.71
CA THR A 50 14.43 -1.47 -11.32
C THR A 50 15.31 -0.35 -10.79
N ILE A 51 14.92 0.25 -9.67
CA ILE A 51 15.60 1.41 -9.08
C ILE A 51 15.45 1.39 -7.55
N THR A 52 16.41 1.99 -6.84
CA THR A 52 16.32 2.19 -5.39
C THR A 52 15.61 3.50 -5.04
N ILE A 53 15.13 3.62 -3.79
CA ILE A 53 14.57 4.89 -3.29
C ILE A 53 15.61 6.02 -3.36
N SER A 54 16.88 5.74 -3.07
CA SER A 54 17.95 6.73 -3.17
C SER A 54 18.14 7.24 -4.60
N GLU A 55 18.12 6.34 -5.59
CA GLU A 55 18.22 6.72 -7.00
C GLU A 55 16.97 7.47 -7.49
N LEU A 56 15.76 7.11 -7.02
CA LEU A 56 14.54 7.88 -7.30
C LEU A 56 14.66 9.34 -6.86
N TYR A 57 15.28 9.58 -5.71
CA TYR A 57 15.48 10.93 -5.20
C TYR A 57 16.63 11.68 -5.86
N ASN A 58 17.67 10.98 -6.28
CA ASN A 58 18.87 11.59 -6.83
C ASN A 58 18.76 11.85 -8.34
N ARG A 59 17.80 11.24 -9.02
CA ARG A 59 17.56 11.48 -10.45
C ARG A 59 16.81 12.80 -10.68
N PRO A 60 16.98 13.43 -11.86
CA PRO A 60 16.27 14.67 -12.19
C PRO A 60 14.77 14.42 -12.37
N MET A 61 14.00 14.62 -11.32
CA MET A 61 12.54 14.59 -11.36
C MET A 61 11.97 15.98 -11.69
N PRO A 62 10.89 16.08 -12.49
CA PRO A 62 10.26 17.36 -12.74
C PRO A 62 9.86 18.06 -11.44
N SER A 63 10.22 19.33 -11.33
CA SER A 63 9.80 20.19 -10.22
C SER A 63 8.30 20.44 -10.25
N GLU A 64 7.72 20.92 -9.14
CA GLU A 64 6.32 21.37 -9.09
C GLU A 64 6.02 22.39 -10.19
N LYS A 65 6.92 23.36 -10.38
CA LYS A 65 6.81 24.36 -11.45
C LYS A 65 6.74 23.68 -12.81
N THR A 66 7.62 22.72 -13.06
CA THR A 66 7.63 21.96 -14.32
C THR A 66 6.34 21.15 -14.50
N MET A 67 5.87 20.47 -13.46
CA MET A 67 4.62 19.69 -13.49
C MET A 67 3.40 20.57 -13.77
N LYS A 68 3.32 21.75 -13.15
CA LYS A 68 2.22 22.71 -13.35
C LYS A 68 2.30 23.45 -14.68
N GLU A 69 3.48 23.97 -15.04
CA GLU A 69 3.62 24.87 -16.19
C GLU A 69 3.85 24.15 -17.51
N LYS A 70 4.70 23.11 -17.53
CA LYS A 70 5.03 22.37 -18.76
C LYS A 70 4.05 21.24 -18.99
N TYR A 71 3.84 20.39 -17.97
CA TYR A 71 2.99 19.21 -18.11
C TYR A 71 1.51 19.47 -17.83
N LYS A 72 1.16 20.68 -17.36
CA LYS A 72 -0.22 21.11 -17.08
C LYS A 72 -0.97 20.11 -16.19
N VAL A 73 -0.27 19.49 -15.24
CA VAL A 73 -0.88 18.52 -14.33
C VAL A 73 -1.82 19.24 -13.38
N THR A 74 -3.05 18.76 -13.33
CA THR A 74 -4.14 19.20 -12.46
C THR A 74 -4.83 18.00 -11.82
N ASP A 75 -5.73 18.25 -10.88
CA ASP A 75 -6.54 17.23 -10.19
C ASP A 75 -7.48 16.42 -11.10
N LYS A 76 -7.61 16.80 -12.39
CA LYS A 76 -8.41 16.11 -13.41
C LYS A 76 -7.59 15.64 -14.61
N SER A 77 -6.32 15.99 -14.66
CA SER A 77 -5.44 15.60 -15.76
C SER A 77 -5.19 14.09 -15.77
N GLY A 78 -5.02 13.53 -16.97
CA GLY A 78 -4.50 12.18 -17.16
C GLY A 78 -3.01 12.08 -16.79
N ARG A 79 -2.37 10.95 -17.10
CA ARG A 79 -0.93 10.77 -16.90
C ARG A 79 -0.15 11.71 -17.82
N SER A 80 0.71 12.53 -17.22
CA SER A 80 1.74 13.26 -17.92
C SER A 80 2.89 12.33 -18.32
N GLU A 81 3.76 12.78 -19.22
CA GLU A 81 4.87 11.96 -19.71
C GLU A 81 5.78 11.40 -18.60
N PRO A 82 6.19 12.17 -17.59
CA PRO A 82 7.01 11.64 -16.50
C PRO A 82 6.30 10.62 -15.61
N GLU A 83 4.95 10.57 -15.63
CA GLU A 83 4.13 9.61 -14.88
C GLU A 83 3.86 8.31 -15.66
N LYS A 84 4.43 8.16 -16.86
CA LYS A 84 4.32 6.93 -17.66
C LYS A 84 5.40 5.91 -17.34
N GLU A 85 6.36 6.27 -16.49
CA GLU A 85 7.39 5.34 -16.05
C GLU A 85 6.81 4.32 -15.07
N ASN A 86 7.21 3.06 -15.24
CA ASN A 86 6.94 1.99 -14.29
C ASN A 86 8.24 1.68 -13.55
N VAL A 87 8.19 1.57 -12.23
CA VAL A 87 9.38 1.32 -11.41
C VAL A 87 9.18 0.08 -10.55
N THR A 88 10.25 -0.68 -10.35
CA THR A 88 10.35 -1.77 -9.38
C THR A 88 11.38 -1.42 -8.33
N ILE A 89 11.01 -1.53 -7.05
CA ILE A 89 11.83 -1.09 -5.92
C ILE A 89 11.85 -2.17 -4.85
N ILE A 90 13.06 -2.58 -4.47
CA ILE A 90 13.30 -3.33 -3.23
C ILE A 90 13.39 -2.32 -2.08
N CYS A 91 12.51 -2.45 -1.10
CA CYS A 91 12.35 -1.50 -0.01
C CYS A 91 11.83 -2.16 1.27
N TRP A 92 11.64 -1.34 2.30
CA TRP A 92 11.10 -1.74 3.59
C TRP A 92 9.74 -1.09 3.82
N LEU A 93 8.67 -1.87 3.94
CA LEU A 93 7.35 -1.39 4.32
C LEU A 93 7.35 -1.04 5.81
N TYR A 94 7.20 0.25 6.11
CA TYR A 94 7.14 0.76 7.47
C TYR A 94 5.71 0.82 8.01
N THR A 95 4.75 1.21 7.17
CA THR A 95 3.37 1.30 7.59
C THR A 95 2.42 1.42 6.43
N TYR A 96 1.14 1.26 6.75
CA TYR A 96 0.04 1.54 5.84
C TYR A 96 -1.18 2.02 6.61
N VAL A 97 -2.09 2.67 5.89
CA VAL A 97 -3.44 3.02 6.31
C VAL A 97 -4.41 2.67 5.17
N HIS A 98 -5.64 2.27 5.52
CA HIS A 98 -6.73 2.15 4.55
C HIS A 98 -7.53 3.46 4.55
N GLU A 99 -7.51 4.15 3.41
CA GLU A 99 -8.13 5.47 3.29
C GLU A 99 -9.61 5.37 2.87
N GLY A 100 -10.35 6.46 3.11
CA GLY A 100 -11.79 6.52 2.86
C GLY A 100 -12.17 6.43 1.38
N ASP A 101 -11.23 6.60 0.46
CA ASP A 101 -11.41 6.39 -0.97
C ASP A 101 -11.14 4.96 -1.43
N GLY A 102 -10.76 4.06 -0.51
CA GLY A 102 -10.49 2.67 -0.79
C GLY A 102 -9.02 2.36 -1.07
N ASP A 103 -8.17 3.39 -1.23
CA ASP A 103 -6.73 3.22 -1.42
C ASP A 103 -6.09 2.70 -0.13
N TYR A 104 -5.05 1.87 -0.28
CA TYR A 104 -4.07 1.69 0.78
C TYR A 104 -2.94 2.65 0.53
N HIS A 105 -2.65 3.48 1.51
CA HIS A 105 -1.53 4.40 1.47
C HIS A 105 -0.41 3.83 2.32
N LEU A 106 0.75 3.61 1.71
CA LEU A 106 1.90 2.94 2.26
C LEU A 106 3.07 3.92 2.39
N ILE A 107 3.86 3.74 3.45
CA ILE A 107 5.17 4.36 3.57
C ILE A 107 6.23 3.28 3.48
N ILE A 108 7.07 3.40 2.45
CA ILE A 108 8.22 2.52 2.19
C ILE A 108 9.53 3.26 2.47
N GLY A 109 10.56 2.53 2.90
CA GLY A 109 11.85 3.08 3.29
C GLY A 109 13.04 2.38 2.62
N SER A 110 14.14 3.11 2.47
CA SER A 110 15.38 2.61 1.84
C SER A 110 16.21 1.66 2.71
N SER A 111 15.88 1.54 3.99
CA SER A 111 16.60 0.78 5.01
C SER A 111 15.61 0.24 6.04
N SER A 112 15.94 -0.83 6.76
CA SER A 112 15.20 -1.28 7.95
C SER A 112 15.51 -0.43 9.19
N ASP A 113 16.67 0.23 9.19
CA ASP A 113 17.06 1.21 10.20
C ASP A 113 16.36 2.55 9.92
N LYS A 114 15.34 2.87 10.74
CA LYS A 114 14.49 4.06 10.58
C LYS A 114 15.27 5.37 10.60
N ASP A 115 16.40 5.42 11.30
CA ASP A 115 17.20 6.65 11.45
C ASP A 115 18.08 6.90 10.22
N LYS A 116 18.22 5.89 9.34
CA LYS A 116 18.93 5.96 8.05
C LYS A 116 18.00 5.85 6.84
N ALA A 117 16.72 5.55 7.07
CA ALA A 117 15.75 5.34 6.01
C ALA A 117 15.33 6.68 5.38
N ARG A 118 15.33 6.72 4.06
CA ARG A 118 14.58 7.72 3.28
C ARG A 118 13.23 7.14 2.94
N PHE A 119 12.17 7.87 3.22
CA PHE A 119 10.80 7.38 3.03
C PHE A 119 10.22 7.85 1.72
N PHE A 120 9.49 6.99 1.02
CA PHE A 120 8.75 7.30 -0.21
C PHE A 120 7.31 6.80 -0.05
N SER A 121 6.35 7.47 -0.68
CA SER A 121 4.95 7.04 -0.65
C SER A 121 4.65 6.07 -1.78
N ALA A 122 3.82 5.08 -1.50
CA ALA A 122 3.24 4.19 -2.50
C ALA A 122 1.76 3.98 -2.18
N GLU A 123 0.93 3.79 -3.19
CA GLU A 123 -0.50 3.59 -3.01
C GLU A 123 -1.01 2.40 -3.82
N ILE A 124 -1.70 1.49 -3.14
CA ILE A 124 -2.46 0.42 -3.79
C ILE A 124 -3.89 0.90 -3.94
N SER A 125 -4.32 1.07 -5.18
CA SER A 125 -5.60 1.73 -5.44
C SER A 125 -6.81 0.93 -4.98
N GLY A 126 -7.87 1.66 -4.65
CA GLY A 126 -9.24 1.17 -4.72
C GLY A 126 -9.54 0.70 -6.14
N LEU A 127 -10.41 -0.30 -6.23
CA LEU A 127 -10.77 -0.93 -7.49
C LEU A 127 -11.70 -0.02 -8.31
N PRO A 128 -11.46 0.11 -9.62
CA PRO A 128 -12.34 0.88 -10.49
C PRO A 128 -13.74 0.26 -10.52
N LYS A 129 -14.77 1.11 -10.57
CA LYS A 129 -16.16 0.67 -10.77
C LYS A 129 -16.30 0.04 -12.16
N LYS A 130 -17.25 -0.90 -12.32
CA LYS A 130 -17.59 -1.54 -13.62
C LYS A 130 -17.91 -0.53 -14.72
N THR A 131 -18.45 0.62 -14.36
CA THR A 131 -18.80 1.71 -15.28
C THR A 131 -17.63 2.64 -15.62
N SER A 132 -16.48 2.49 -14.94
CA SER A 132 -15.30 3.31 -15.18
C SER A 132 -14.57 2.83 -16.42
N ILE A 133 -14.01 3.76 -17.21
CA ILE A 133 -13.19 3.43 -18.39
C ILE A 133 -11.94 2.61 -18.03
N ASN A 134 -11.50 2.71 -16.78
CA ASN A 134 -10.37 1.96 -16.25
C ASN A 134 -10.72 0.56 -15.74
N TYR A 135 -11.98 0.12 -15.84
CA TYR A 135 -12.36 -1.24 -15.42
C TYR A 135 -11.55 -2.34 -16.12
N LYS A 136 -10.98 -2.05 -17.30
CA LYS A 136 -10.02 -2.94 -17.97
C LYS A 136 -8.78 -3.31 -17.12
N TYR A 137 -8.38 -2.47 -16.16
CA TYR A 137 -7.27 -2.74 -15.22
C TYR A 137 -7.71 -3.41 -13.92
N TYR A 138 -9.00 -3.67 -13.74
CA TYR A 138 -9.56 -4.20 -12.49
C TYR A 138 -8.81 -5.43 -11.98
N ASN A 139 -8.55 -6.41 -12.85
CA ASN A 139 -7.89 -7.66 -12.44
C ASN A 139 -6.44 -7.43 -11.96
N GLN A 140 -5.71 -6.51 -12.60
CA GLN A 140 -4.33 -6.22 -12.22
C GLN A 140 -4.26 -5.46 -10.89
N LEU A 141 -5.14 -4.47 -10.70
CA LEU A 141 -5.25 -3.74 -9.43
C LEU A 141 -5.74 -4.66 -8.30
N LYS A 142 -6.68 -5.57 -8.60
CA LYS A 142 -7.14 -6.57 -7.64
C LYS A 142 -6.03 -7.53 -7.24
N LYS A 143 -5.20 -7.98 -8.19
CA LYS A 143 -4.03 -8.81 -7.90
C LYS A 143 -3.10 -8.11 -6.89
N ALA A 144 -2.74 -6.84 -7.12
CA ALA A 144 -1.90 -6.07 -6.19
C ALA A 144 -2.52 -5.95 -4.80
N ARG A 145 -3.83 -5.67 -4.71
CA ARG A 145 -4.56 -5.65 -3.42
C ARG A 145 -4.53 -6.99 -2.71
N ASP A 146 -4.81 -8.07 -3.42
CA ASP A 146 -4.83 -9.42 -2.85
C ASP A 146 -3.44 -9.82 -2.33
N GLN A 147 -2.38 -9.51 -3.10
CA GLN A 147 -0.99 -9.70 -2.68
C GLN A 147 -0.67 -8.93 -1.40
N PHE A 148 -1.05 -7.65 -1.34
CA PHE A 148 -0.84 -6.84 -0.16
C PHE A 148 -1.60 -7.37 1.06
N LYS A 149 -2.88 -7.71 0.90
CA LYS A 149 -3.67 -8.29 1.98
C LYS A 149 -3.09 -9.59 2.51
N SER A 150 -2.51 -10.41 1.63
CA SER A 150 -1.79 -11.61 2.04
C SER A 150 -0.54 -11.26 2.85
N LEU A 151 0.19 -10.21 2.45
CA LEU A 151 1.37 -9.73 3.16
C LEU A 151 1.03 -9.23 4.57
N ILE A 152 -0.12 -8.59 4.74
CA ILE A 152 -0.57 -8.03 6.02
C ILE A 152 -1.57 -8.93 6.77
N ALA A 153 -1.61 -10.24 6.49
CA ALA A 153 -2.63 -11.14 7.01
C ALA A 153 -2.71 -11.18 8.56
N ASP A 154 -1.59 -10.92 9.24
CA ASP A 154 -1.50 -10.84 10.71
C ASP A 154 -1.90 -9.47 11.29
N TYR A 155 -2.26 -8.51 10.43
CA TYR A 155 -2.60 -7.13 10.78
C TYR A 155 -4.02 -6.78 10.35
N SER A 156 -4.56 -5.66 10.86
CA SER A 156 -5.87 -5.19 10.44
C SER A 156 -5.86 -4.82 8.96
N PRO A 157 -6.75 -5.39 8.12
CA PRO A 157 -6.79 -5.09 6.70
C PRO A 157 -7.44 -3.73 6.39
N CYS A 158 -8.14 -3.10 7.34
CA CYS A 158 -8.84 -1.82 7.14
C CYS A 158 -8.49 -0.77 8.22
N PRO A 159 -7.21 -0.54 8.56
CA PRO A 159 -6.90 0.34 9.66
C PRO A 159 -7.12 1.79 9.20
N SER A 160 -7.96 2.53 9.93
CA SER A 160 -8.23 3.94 9.64
C SER A 160 -7.12 4.88 10.12
N THR A 161 -6.10 4.33 10.76
CA THR A 161 -4.87 4.99 11.17
C THR A 161 -3.70 4.11 10.77
N TYR A 162 -2.50 4.69 10.71
CA TYR A 162 -1.31 3.94 10.38
C TYR A 162 -1.01 2.82 11.38
N VAL A 163 -0.69 1.64 10.85
CA VAL A 163 -0.37 0.45 11.65
C VAL A 163 0.98 0.59 12.33
N GLN A 164 0.99 0.49 13.66
CA GLN A 164 2.18 0.73 14.46
C GLN A 164 3.20 -0.40 14.46
N SER A 165 2.75 -1.67 14.43
CA SER A 165 3.65 -2.83 14.57
C SER A 165 4.67 -2.94 13.43
N LEU A 166 4.33 -2.46 12.23
CA LEU A 166 5.25 -2.46 11.10
C LEU A 166 6.34 -1.39 11.24
N PHE A 167 6.11 -0.34 12.04
CA PHE A 167 7.14 0.67 12.30
C PHE A 167 8.31 0.11 13.09
N ASP A 168 8.03 -0.83 13.99
CA ASP A 168 9.04 -1.39 14.90
C ASP A 168 9.79 -2.56 14.24
N LYS A 169 9.12 -3.27 13.32
CA LYS A 169 9.71 -4.33 12.51
C LYS A 169 9.24 -4.19 11.05
N PRO A 170 9.87 -3.33 10.25
CA PRO A 170 9.46 -3.12 8.87
C PRO A 170 9.67 -4.40 8.05
N MET A 171 8.82 -4.61 7.05
CA MET A 171 8.87 -5.80 6.19
C MET A 171 9.62 -5.50 4.90
N LYS A 172 10.60 -6.32 4.55
CA LYS A 172 11.31 -6.19 3.28
C LYS A 172 10.42 -6.66 2.14
N ILE A 173 10.21 -5.81 1.15
CA ILE A 173 9.29 -6.06 0.03
C ILE A 173 9.88 -5.58 -1.29
N GLU A 174 9.35 -6.15 -2.37
CA GLU A 174 9.46 -5.59 -3.71
C GLU A 174 8.13 -4.96 -4.09
N VAL A 175 8.16 -3.71 -4.58
CA VAL A 175 6.99 -2.96 -5.06
C VAL A 175 7.20 -2.58 -6.51
N THR A 176 6.22 -2.89 -7.36
CA THR A 176 6.18 -2.41 -8.76
C THR A 176 4.97 -1.52 -8.97
N GLY A 177 5.13 -0.41 -9.70
CA GLY A 177 4.02 0.46 -10.06
C GLY A 177 4.44 1.71 -10.80
N ASN A 178 3.46 2.52 -11.19
CA ASN A 178 3.73 3.73 -11.97
C ASN A 178 4.12 4.90 -11.08
N LEU A 179 5.05 5.72 -11.54
CA LEU A 179 5.26 7.02 -10.91
C LEU A 179 4.05 7.92 -11.09
N TYR A 180 3.75 8.68 -10.06
CA TYR A 180 2.62 9.59 -10.02
C TYR A 180 3.01 10.86 -9.29
N TRP A 181 2.62 12.00 -9.84
CA TRP A 181 2.75 13.28 -9.17
C TRP A 181 1.48 13.59 -8.40
N ASP A 182 1.58 13.57 -7.08
CA ASP A 182 0.44 13.90 -6.24
C ASP A 182 0.27 15.42 -6.13
N THR A 183 -0.77 15.89 -6.81
CA THR A 183 -1.16 17.31 -6.81
C THR A 183 -1.61 17.84 -5.46
N GLU A 184 -2.09 16.98 -4.55
CA GLU A 184 -2.54 17.42 -3.22
C GLU A 184 -1.38 17.71 -2.27
N HIS A 185 -0.25 17.02 -2.47
CA HIS A 185 0.95 17.18 -1.64
C HIS A 185 2.00 18.11 -2.26
N ALA A 186 1.76 18.60 -3.48
CA ALA A 186 2.58 19.57 -4.21
C ALA A 186 2.22 21.03 -3.85
N GLY A 187 2.89 21.62 -2.85
CA GLY A 187 2.70 23.04 -2.54
C GLY A 187 3.08 23.54 -1.14
N GLY A 188 3.91 22.83 -0.36
CA GLY A 188 4.56 23.43 0.81
C GLY A 188 4.18 22.88 2.19
N SER A 189 3.25 21.93 2.29
CA SER A 189 3.20 21.01 3.43
C SER A 189 3.75 19.63 3.03
N CYS A 190 4.78 19.62 2.17
CA CYS A 190 5.21 18.47 1.38
C CYS A 190 5.08 17.18 2.20
N CYS A 191 4.44 16.17 1.63
CA CYS A 191 4.52 14.74 1.96
C CYS A 191 3.40 14.16 2.83
N SER A 192 2.66 13.28 2.14
CA SER A 192 1.61 12.42 2.65
C SER A 192 2.19 11.44 3.70
N GLY A 193 1.38 11.08 4.70
CA GLY A 193 1.73 10.02 5.65
C GLY A 193 2.27 10.41 7.02
N THR A 194 2.00 11.62 7.51
CA THR A 194 2.43 12.02 8.87
C THR A 194 1.76 11.15 9.94
N THR A 195 2.44 10.10 10.37
CA THR A 195 2.17 9.48 11.66
C THR A 195 3.15 10.02 12.68
N ARG A 196 2.66 10.60 13.77
CA ARG A 196 3.48 10.88 14.94
C ARG A 196 3.44 9.66 15.86
N LYS A 197 4.60 9.05 16.11
CA LYS A 197 4.76 8.20 17.29
C LYS A 197 4.64 9.04 18.57
N LYS A 198 4.47 8.38 19.72
CA LYS A 198 4.62 9.03 21.04
C LYS A 198 6.03 9.62 21.26
N ASP A 199 7.04 9.11 20.55
CA ASP A 199 8.43 9.63 20.58
C ASP A 199 8.63 10.86 19.67
N GLY A 200 7.60 11.29 18.94
CA GLY A 200 7.64 12.44 18.04
C GLY A 200 8.16 12.16 16.63
N PHE A 201 8.55 10.92 16.30
CA PHE A 201 8.99 10.56 14.95
C PHE A 201 7.86 10.72 13.93
N VAL A 202 8.16 11.33 12.78
CA VAL A 202 7.21 11.57 11.69
C VAL A 202 7.67 10.80 10.46
N PHE A 203 6.91 9.77 10.09
CA PHE A 203 7.06 9.15 8.77
C PHE A 203 6.52 10.12 7.74
N LYS A 204 7.39 10.50 6.80
CA LYS A 204 7.10 11.56 5.86
C LYS A 204 7.90 11.26 4.62
N SER A 205 7.22 11.07 3.48
CA SER A 205 7.92 11.05 2.19
C SER A 205 8.79 12.31 2.07
N GLU A 206 9.83 12.30 1.25
CA GLU A 206 10.59 13.53 0.95
C GLU A 206 10.14 14.19 -0.37
N SER A 207 9.14 13.61 -1.03
CA SER A 207 8.68 14.04 -2.35
C SER A 207 7.15 13.96 -2.50
N PRO A 208 6.53 14.83 -3.31
CA PRO A 208 5.15 14.69 -3.77
C PRO A 208 5.01 13.65 -4.90
N TRP A 209 6.11 13.08 -5.38
CA TRP A 209 6.08 11.87 -6.20
C TRP A 209 5.81 10.65 -5.34
N GLU A 210 5.02 9.73 -5.87
CA GLU A 210 4.71 8.44 -5.27
C GLU A 210 4.64 7.33 -6.35
N ILE A 211 4.52 6.09 -5.90
CA ILE A 211 4.15 4.97 -6.78
C ILE A 211 2.63 4.78 -6.71
N HIS A 212 1.91 5.12 -7.78
CA HIS A 212 0.46 4.96 -7.89
C HIS A 212 0.01 4.73 -9.35
N PRO A 213 -0.70 3.62 -9.66
CA PRO A 213 -0.99 2.51 -8.76
C PRO A 213 0.23 1.60 -8.58
N VAL A 214 0.32 0.99 -7.41
CA VAL A 214 1.06 -0.26 -7.23
C VAL A 214 0.35 -1.36 -8.03
N THR A 215 1.11 -2.09 -8.85
CA THR A 215 0.63 -3.16 -9.73
C THR A 215 1.09 -4.54 -9.29
N GLU A 216 2.19 -4.63 -8.54
CA GLU A 216 2.67 -5.85 -7.90
C GLU A 216 3.36 -5.53 -6.57
N ILE A 217 3.20 -6.41 -5.59
CA ILE A 217 3.86 -6.32 -4.28
C ILE A 217 4.15 -7.71 -3.74
N HIS A 218 5.38 -7.93 -3.28
CA HIS A 218 5.85 -9.25 -2.84
C HIS A 218 6.72 -9.13 -1.58
N PRO A 219 6.60 -10.06 -0.62
CA PRO A 219 7.61 -10.20 0.43
C PRO A 219 8.94 -10.64 -0.20
N ILE A 220 10.04 -10.12 0.34
CA ILE A 220 11.38 -10.66 0.07
C ILE A 220 11.78 -11.42 1.33
N GLU A 221 11.86 -12.74 1.20
CA GLU A 221 12.42 -13.59 2.25
C GLU A 221 13.92 -13.29 2.37
N ASP A 222 14.41 -13.19 3.60
CA ASP A 222 15.83 -13.01 3.91
C ASP A 222 16.60 -14.34 3.86
#